data_AF-A0A2N2TS59-F1
#
_entry.id   AF-A0A2N2TS59-F1
#
_cell.length_a   1.000
_cell.length_b   1.000
_cell.length_c   1.000
_cell.angle_alpha   90.00
_cell.angle_beta   90.00
_cell.angle_gamma   90.00
#
_symmetry.space_group_name_H-M   'P 1'
#
loop_
_entity.id
_entity.type
_entity.pdbx_description
1 polymer ?
#
loop_
_entity_poly.entity_id
_entity_poly.type
_entity_poly.pdbx_seq_one_letter_code
_entity_poly.pdbx_strand_id
1 'polypeptide(L)'
;MALESNPRPALARLRKGFDPAWGVVGLGDPLMKTIGAALPGLRPFPALSGPGCSVPSTQAALWVFLRGEERGEVFDRCESIRALLGDAFVLEEGTDVFVYAGGRDLTGYEDGTENPQGDEAVAAALVASGTGMAGSSYVAVQRWVHDLEHFRGHPQAEQDDIIGRRRADNEEFDEAPASAHVKRAAQESFEPEAFMLRRSMPWAGAQERGLVFVAFGADLDRYERVLRRMAGLEDGITDALFTFSRPI
;
A
#
# COMPACT_ATOMS: atom_id res chain seq x y z
N MET A 1 -6.15 24.74 22.17
CA MET A 1 -7.18 23.78 22.61
C MET A 1 -6.48 22.46 22.89
N ALA A 2 -6.74 21.84 24.04
CA ALA A 2 -6.22 20.50 24.31
C ALA A 2 -7.01 19.51 23.45
N LEU A 3 -6.32 18.69 22.64
CA LEU A 3 -6.94 17.55 21.95
C LEU A 3 -7.76 16.76 22.98
N GLU A 4 -9.01 16.43 22.65
CA GLU A 4 -9.78 15.50 23.46
C GLU A 4 -8.96 14.21 23.59
N SER A 5 -8.51 13.88 24.81
CA SER A 5 -7.62 12.74 25.03
C SER A 5 -8.29 11.38 24.80
N ASN A 6 -9.61 11.36 24.58
CA ASN A 6 -10.39 10.16 24.33
C ASN A 6 -10.95 10.17 22.90
N PRO A 7 -10.43 9.34 21.98
CA PRO A 7 -10.90 9.32 20.59
C PRO A 7 -12.24 8.60 20.40
N ARG A 8 -12.79 7.93 21.43
CA ARG A 8 -14.00 7.09 21.29
C ARG A 8 -15.25 7.85 20.81
N PRO A 9 -15.56 9.07 21.29
CA PRO A 9 -16.69 9.83 20.76
C PRO A 9 -16.53 10.17 19.27
N ALA A 10 -15.32 10.53 18.83
CA ALA A 10 -15.01 10.79 17.43
C ALA A 10 -15.17 9.53 16.57
N LEU A 11 -14.66 8.39 17.01
CA LEU A 11 -14.87 7.10 16.33
C LEU A 11 -16.36 6.72 16.26
N ALA A 12 -17.14 7.03 17.31
CA ALA A 12 -18.58 6.77 17.31
C ALA A 12 -19.34 7.66 16.31
N ARG A 13 -18.91 8.92 16.13
CA ARG A 13 -19.43 9.80 15.07
C ARG A 13 -19.03 9.30 13.69
N LEU A 14 -17.76 8.96 13.49
CA LEU A 14 -17.26 8.40 12.23
C LEU A 14 -18.05 7.15 11.83
N ARG A 15 -18.24 6.19 12.74
CA ARG A 15 -19.02 4.97 12.47
C ARG A 15 -20.46 5.25 12.02
N LYS A 16 -21.08 6.34 12.52
CA LYS A 16 -22.45 6.71 12.16
C LYS A 16 -22.53 7.52 10.87
N GLY A 17 -21.51 8.32 10.57
CA GLY A 17 -21.51 9.29 9.46
C GLY A 17 -20.68 8.89 8.25
N PHE A 18 -19.82 7.87 8.36
CA PHE A 18 -19.05 7.34 7.24
C PHE A 18 -19.93 6.44 6.38
N ASP A 19 -20.04 6.77 5.10
CA ASP A 19 -20.69 5.93 4.11
C ASP A 19 -19.67 4.93 3.53
N PRO A 20 -19.86 3.61 3.67
CA PRO A 20 -18.97 2.60 3.10
C PRO A 20 -18.79 2.69 1.58
N ALA A 21 -19.70 3.35 0.86
CA ALA A 21 -19.52 3.60 -0.57
C ALA A 21 -18.34 4.54 -0.86
N TRP A 22 -17.97 5.41 0.10
CA TRP A 22 -16.85 6.35 -0.05
C TRP A 22 -15.50 5.64 -0.06
N GLY A 23 -15.36 4.52 0.65
CA GLY A 23 -14.10 3.80 0.77
C GLY A 23 -13.97 3.01 2.08
N VAL A 24 -12.75 2.95 2.62
CA VAL A 24 -12.45 2.17 3.84
C VAL A 24 -11.68 2.97 4.87
N VAL A 25 -11.82 2.57 6.14
CA VAL A 25 -11.12 3.16 7.29
C VAL A 25 -10.23 2.09 7.92
N GLY A 26 -8.93 2.35 7.98
CA GLY A 26 -7.93 1.54 8.68
C GLY A 26 -7.66 2.06 10.09
N LEU A 27 -7.52 1.13 11.04
CA LEU A 27 -7.23 1.43 12.45
C LEU A 27 -5.80 0.98 12.76
N GLY A 28 -4.94 1.92 13.18
CA GLY A 28 -3.55 1.62 13.46
C GLY A 28 -3.28 1.22 14.91
N ASP A 29 -2.12 0.60 15.13
CA ASP A 29 -1.63 0.20 16.46
C ASP A 29 -1.63 1.34 17.50
N PRO A 30 -1.23 2.59 17.16
CA PRO A 30 -1.31 3.71 18.12
C PRO A 30 -2.73 3.97 18.65
N LEU A 31 -3.75 3.86 17.79
CA LEU A 31 -5.14 4.04 18.20
C LEU A 31 -5.60 2.90 19.09
N MET A 32 -5.28 1.65 18.73
CA MET A 32 -5.66 0.47 19.52
C MET A 32 -5.10 0.56 20.94
N LYS A 33 -3.81 0.91 21.07
CA LYS A 33 -3.17 1.17 22.36
C LYS A 33 -3.86 2.29 23.14
N THR A 34 -4.17 3.41 22.49
CA THR A 34 -4.82 4.56 23.12
C THR A 34 -6.19 4.21 23.70
N ILE A 35 -6.98 3.37 23.02
CA ILE A 35 -8.29 2.96 23.51
C ILE A 35 -8.23 1.73 24.43
N GLY A 36 -7.06 1.16 24.68
CA GLY A 36 -6.90 -0.05 25.50
C GLY A 36 -7.49 -1.31 24.85
N ALA A 37 -7.44 -1.40 23.52
CA ALA A 37 -7.87 -2.56 22.75
C ALA A 37 -6.65 -3.26 22.11
N ALA A 38 -6.79 -4.54 21.83
CA ALA A 38 -5.83 -5.30 21.04
C ALA A 38 -6.58 -6.02 19.93
N LEU A 39 -6.08 -5.91 18.70
CA LEU A 39 -6.53 -6.70 17.57
C LEU A 39 -5.47 -7.79 17.33
N PRO A 40 -5.84 -9.08 17.35
CA PRO A 40 -4.91 -10.15 17.00
C PRO A 40 -4.23 -9.85 15.67
N GLY A 41 -2.94 -10.17 15.51
CA GLY A 41 -2.21 -9.98 14.26
C GLY A 41 -1.78 -8.54 13.93
N LEU A 42 -2.52 -7.52 14.39
CA LEU A 42 -2.14 -6.12 14.18
C LEU A 42 -0.86 -5.80 14.95
N ARG A 43 0.11 -5.23 14.24
CA ARG A 43 1.41 -4.83 14.78
C ARG A 43 1.98 -3.66 13.98
N PRO A 44 2.96 -2.92 14.53
CA PRO A 44 3.66 -1.90 13.78
C PRO A 44 4.30 -2.45 12.51
N PHE A 45 4.28 -1.64 11.46
CA PHE A 45 4.99 -1.92 10.21
C PHE A 45 6.50 -2.09 10.49
N PRO A 46 7.19 -3.08 9.92
CA PRO A 46 8.60 -3.31 10.21
C PRO A 46 9.50 -2.30 9.48
N ALA A 47 10.43 -1.67 10.21
CA ALA A 47 11.56 -1.01 9.57
C ALA A 47 12.55 -2.07 9.08
N LEU A 48 12.95 -2.01 7.81
CA LEU A 48 13.89 -2.95 7.21
C LEU A 48 15.11 -2.22 6.65
N SER A 49 16.25 -2.90 6.64
CA SER A 49 17.47 -2.39 6.03
C SER A 49 18.20 -3.56 5.41
N GLY A 50 18.38 -3.50 4.10
CA GLY A 50 19.02 -4.51 3.28
C GLY A 50 20.22 -3.97 2.53
N PRO A 51 20.86 -4.77 1.67
CA PRO A 51 21.97 -4.30 0.84
C PRO A 51 21.52 -3.17 -0.09
N GLY A 52 21.98 -1.94 0.16
CA GLY A 52 21.68 -0.79 -0.69
C GLY A 52 20.23 -0.27 -0.62
N CYS A 53 19.40 -0.76 0.31
CA CYS A 53 18.03 -0.28 0.49
C CYS A 53 17.65 -0.08 1.96
N SER A 54 16.73 0.85 2.21
CA SER A 54 16.12 1.06 3.51
C SER A 54 14.61 1.24 3.35
N VAL A 55 13.85 0.64 4.25
CA VAL A 55 12.41 0.75 4.30
C VAL A 55 12.04 1.35 5.66
N PRO A 56 11.58 2.61 5.72
CA PRO A 56 11.21 3.25 6.97
C PRO A 56 9.92 2.63 7.54
N SER A 57 9.67 2.90 8.82
CA SER A 57 8.42 2.53 9.49
C SER A 57 7.74 3.78 10.04
N THR A 58 6.53 4.02 9.55
CA THR A 58 5.67 5.12 9.99
C THR A 58 4.33 4.53 10.42
N GLN A 59 3.87 4.87 11.62
CA GLN A 59 2.57 4.43 12.14
C GLN A 59 1.61 5.62 12.22
N ALA A 60 0.37 5.40 11.79
CA ALA A 60 -0.72 6.35 11.95
C ALA A 60 -1.80 5.77 12.87
N ALA A 61 -2.51 6.61 13.61
CA ALA A 61 -3.64 6.19 14.43
C ALA A 61 -4.85 5.75 13.58
N LEU A 62 -5.08 6.47 12.48
CA LEU A 62 -6.19 6.26 11.56
C LEU A 62 -5.69 6.45 10.13
N TRP A 63 -6.17 5.62 9.21
CA TRP A 63 -5.96 5.77 7.78
C TRP A 63 -7.30 5.71 7.07
N VAL A 64 -7.50 6.50 6.02
CA VAL A 64 -8.75 6.50 5.25
C VAL A 64 -8.39 6.45 3.77
N PHE A 65 -8.91 5.44 3.08
CA PHE A 65 -8.80 5.32 1.63
C PHE A 65 -10.13 5.65 1.00
N LEU A 66 -10.18 6.79 0.33
CA LEU A 66 -11.36 7.29 -0.36
C LEU A 66 -11.24 7.05 -1.86
N ARG A 67 -12.38 6.82 -2.48
CA ARG A 67 -12.53 6.75 -3.93
C ARG A 67 -13.48 7.83 -4.39
N GLY A 68 -13.43 8.18 -5.66
CA GLY A 68 -14.35 9.09 -6.32
C GLY A 68 -14.00 9.19 -7.79
N GLU A 69 -14.97 9.58 -8.60
CA GLU A 69 -14.74 9.81 -10.04
C GLU A 69 -14.21 11.22 -10.29
N GLU A 70 -14.59 12.17 -9.42
CA GLU A 70 -14.21 13.57 -9.49
C GLU A 70 -13.45 14.01 -8.24
N ARG A 71 -12.46 14.88 -8.43
CA ARG A 71 -11.62 15.37 -7.32
C ARG A 71 -12.44 16.14 -6.28
N GLY A 72 -13.43 16.93 -6.72
CA GLY A 72 -14.31 17.69 -5.82
C GLY A 72 -15.12 16.79 -4.89
N GLU A 73 -15.59 15.65 -5.39
CA GLU A 73 -16.33 14.66 -4.59
C GLU A 73 -15.45 14.05 -3.49
N VAL A 74 -14.20 13.70 -3.81
CA VAL A 74 -13.23 13.21 -2.84
C VAL A 74 -12.90 14.29 -1.80
N PHE A 75 -12.77 15.55 -2.22
CA PHE A 75 -12.56 16.68 -1.31
C PHE A 75 -13.72 16.83 -0.31
N ASP A 76 -14.97 16.82 -0.76
CA ASP A 76 -16.13 16.94 0.13
C ASP A 76 -16.24 15.77 1.12
N ARG A 77 -15.85 14.56 0.69
CA ARG A 77 -15.72 13.39 1.58
C ARG A 77 -14.64 13.59 2.64
N CYS A 78 -13.47 14.11 2.25
CA CYS A 78 -12.41 14.46 3.18
C CYS A 78 -12.89 15.46 4.24
N GLU A 79 -13.55 16.55 3.82
CA GLU A 79 -14.07 17.58 4.74
C GLU A 79 -15.13 17.00 5.68
N SER A 80 -16.02 16.14 5.18
CA SER A 80 -17.01 15.44 5.99
C SER A 80 -16.36 14.57 7.07
N ILE A 81 -15.31 13.81 6.71
CA ILE A 81 -14.58 12.96 7.65
C ILE A 81 -13.83 13.79 8.69
N ARG A 82 -13.19 14.89 8.27
CA ARG A 82 -12.53 15.84 9.19
C ARG A 82 -13.52 16.39 10.20
N ALA A 83 -14.72 16.78 9.77
CA ALA A 83 -15.77 17.27 10.66
C ALA A 83 -16.25 16.19 11.65
N LEU A 84 -16.38 14.93 11.22
CA LEU A 84 -16.77 13.81 12.09
C LEU A 84 -15.70 13.52 13.15
N LEU A 85 -14.43 13.56 12.78
CA LEU A 85 -13.30 13.34 13.68
C LEU A 85 -13.10 14.52 14.64
N GLY A 86 -13.26 15.75 14.15
CA GLY A 86 -13.05 16.98 14.92
C GLY A 86 -11.63 17.06 15.48
N ASP A 87 -11.49 17.73 16.63
CA ASP A 87 -10.19 17.96 17.27
C ASP A 87 -9.62 16.74 18.01
N ALA A 88 -10.20 15.55 17.85
CA ALA A 88 -9.67 14.32 18.45
C ALA A 88 -8.55 13.70 17.60
N PHE A 89 -8.43 14.09 16.32
CA PHE A 89 -7.41 13.63 15.39
C PHE A 89 -6.81 14.83 14.66
N VAL A 90 -5.53 14.72 14.30
CA VAL A 90 -4.84 15.68 13.43
C VAL A 90 -4.52 14.98 12.13
N LEU A 91 -4.77 15.67 11.00
CA LEU A 91 -4.34 15.18 9.69
C LEU A 91 -2.83 15.40 9.55
N GLU A 92 -2.07 14.31 9.63
CA GLU A 92 -0.62 14.31 9.41
C GLU A 92 -0.28 14.36 7.92
N GLU A 93 -0.97 13.56 7.10
CA GLU A 93 -0.70 13.45 5.67
C GLU A 93 -1.98 13.18 4.88
N GLY A 94 -2.06 13.77 3.67
CA GLY A 94 -3.04 13.41 2.65
C GLY A 94 -2.38 13.39 1.28
N THR A 95 -2.60 12.31 0.52
CA THR A 95 -2.02 12.12 -0.82
C THR A 95 -3.13 11.82 -1.81
N ASP A 96 -3.35 12.74 -2.75
CA ASP A 96 -4.23 12.51 -3.90
C ASP A 96 -3.56 11.50 -4.84
N VAL A 97 -4.28 10.43 -5.18
CA VAL A 97 -3.85 9.40 -6.12
C VAL A 97 -4.75 9.38 -7.35
N PHE A 98 -4.28 8.82 -8.45
CA PHE A 98 -5.05 8.79 -9.70
C PHE A 98 -4.75 7.56 -10.55
N VAL A 99 -5.72 7.17 -11.38
CA VAL A 99 -5.51 6.17 -12.44
C VAL A 99 -4.71 6.83 -13.57
N TYR A 100 -3.56 6.26 -13.89
CA TYR A 100 -2.69 6.75 -14.97
C TYR A 100 -2.71 5.80 -16.15
N ALA A 101 -2.89 6.33 -17.37
CA ALA A 101 -2.76 5.60 -18.64
C ALA A 101 -3.41 4.19 -18.65
N GLY A 102 -4.63 4.06 -18.12
CA GLY A 102 -5.37 2.79 -18.10
C GLY A 102 -4.97 1.80 -17.00
N GLY A 103 -4.34 2.25 -15.92
CA GLY A 103 -3.91 1.40 -14.80
C GLY A 103 -2.40 1.13 -14.76
N ARG A 104 -1.61 1.99 -15.38
CA ARG A 104 -0.15 1.92 -15.39
C ARG A 104 0.44 2.70 -14.23
N ASP A 105 1.62 2.28 -13.79
CA ASP A 105 2.49 3.10 -12.97
C ASP A 105 3.11 4.26 -13.80
N LEU A 106 3.67 5.29 -13.15
CA LEU A 106 4.34 6.41 -13.83
C LEU A 106 5.58 5.99 -14.62
N THR A 107 6.16 4.82 -14.34
CA THR A 107 7.17 4.16 -15.18
C THR A 107 6.65 3.78 -16.57
N GLY A 108 5.33 3.64 -16.72
CA GLY A 108 4.65 3.22 -17.95
C GLY A 108 4.39 1.72 -18.03
N TYR A 109 4.75 0.94 -17.01
CA TYR A 109 4.42 -0.49 -16.91
C TYR A 109 3.02 -0.67 -16.31
N GLU A 110 2.33 -1.75 -16.68
CA GLU A 110 1.03 -2.09 -16.09
C GLU A 110 1.24 -2.55 -14.64
N ASP A 111 0.42 -2.04 -13.72
CA ASP A 111 0.41 -2.48 -12.34
C ASP A 111 -0.85 -3.30 -12.05
N GLY A 112 -0.71 -4.33 -11.23
CA GLY A 112 -1.82 -5.20 -10.84
C GLY A 112 -2.14 -6.34 -11.81
N THR A 113 -1.26 -6.67 -12.77
CA THR A 113 -1.46 -7.81 -13.70
C THR A 113 -1.68 -9.13 -12.95
N GLU A 114 -0.83 -9.41 -11.96
CA GLU A 114 -0.92 -10.61 -11.11
C GLU A 114 -1.78 -10.37 -9.84
N ASN A 115 -2.70 -9.41 -9.85
CA ASN A 115 -3.65 -9.29 -8.75
C ASN A 115 -4.64 -10.47 -8.78
N PRO A 116 -4.96 -11.07 -7.62
CA PRO A 116 -5.99 -12.09 -7.56
C PRO A 116 -7.35 -11.51 -8.01
N GLN A 117 -8.20 -12.36 -8.58
CA GLN A 117 -9.49 -11.98 -9.15
C GLN A 117 -10.65 -12.76 -8.52
N GLY A 118 -11.87 -12.23 -8.63
CA GLY A 118 -13.08 -12.91 -8.15
C GLY A 118 -12.97 -13.39 -6.70
N ASP A 119 -13.26 -14.67 -6.48
CA ASP A 119 -13.23 -15.28 -5.15
C ASP A 119 -11.81 -15.37 -4.56
N GLU A 120 -10.77 -15.50 -5.40
CA GLU A 120 -9.38 -15.49 -4.95
C GLU A 120 -9.00 -14.11 -4.39
N ALA A 121 -9.52 -13.02 -4.98
CA ALA A 121 -9.32 -11.67 -4.45
C ALA A 121 -9.93 -11.52 -3.05
N VAL A 122 -11.12 -12.10 -2.84
CA VAL A 122 -11.81 -12.10 -1.55
C VAL A 122 -11.01 -12.93 -0.53
N ALA A 123 -10.56 -14.12 -0.91
CA ALA A 123 -9.77 -15.01 -0.06
C ALA A 123 -8.39 -14.44 0.30
N ALA A 124 -7.75 -13.72 -0.64
CA ALA A 124 -6.49 -13.05 -0.40
C ALA A 124 -6.64 -11.86 0.55
N ALA A 125 -7.69 -11.04 0.35
CA ALA A 125 -7.84 -9.77 1.04
C ALA A 125 -8.52 -9.86 2.41
N LEU A 126 -9.51 -10.74 2.58
CA LEU A 126 -10.39 -10.71 3.75
C LEU A 126 -10.09 -11.80 4.78
N VAL A 127 -10.17 -11.42 6.04
CA VAL A 127 -10.12 -12.36 7.17
C VAL A 127 -11.41 -13.19 7.18
N ALA A 128 -11.28 -14.52 7.06
CA ALA A 128 -12.42 -15.42 6.91
C ALA A 128 -13.26 -15.60 8.18
N SER A 129 -12.64 -15.50 9.37
CA SER A 129 -13.31 -15.78 10.65
C SER A 129 -12.69 -15.01 11.81
N GLY A 130 -13.39 -14.98 12.95
CA GLY A 130 -12.94 -14.29 14.16
C GLY A 130 -13.90 -13.18 14.58
N THR A 131 -14.18 -13.11 15.89
CA THR A 131 -15.14 -12.15 16.44
C THR A 131 -14.68 -10.72 16.18
N GLY A 132 -15.48 -9.96 15.43
CA GLY A 132 -15.14 -8.59 15.03
C GLY A 132 -14.06 -8.46 13.95
N MET A 133 -13.54 -9.58 13.44
CA MET A 133 -12.51 -9.62 12.40
C MET A 133 -13.01 -10.21 11.08
N ALA A 134 -13.99 -11.10 11.10
CA ALA A 134 -14.54 -11.69 9.87
C ALA A 134 -15.02 -10.60 8.90
N GLY A 135 -14.54 -10.63 7.66
CA GLY A 135 -14.80 -9.62 6.62
C GLY A 135 -13.96 -8.34 6.71
N SER A 136 -13.08 -8.22 7.71
CA SER A 136 -12.05 -7.17 7.77
C SER A 136 -10.81 -7.54 6.94
N SER A 137 -9.86 -6.62 6.83
CA SER A 137 -8.59 -6.83 6.12
C SER A 137 -7.47 -6.12 6.88
N TYR A 138 -6.26 -6.67 6.83
CA TYR A 138 -5.06 -5.92 7.15
C TYR A 138 -4.61 -5.15 5.91
N VAL A 139 -4.08 -3.95 6.13
CA VAL A 139 -3.58 -3.11 5.04
C VAL A 139 -2.15 -2.70 5.32
N ALA A 140 -1.29 -2.85 4.32
CA ALA A 140 0.03 -2.26 4.28
C ALA A 140 0.03 -1.12 3.26
N VAL A 141 0.57 0.03 3.67
CA VAL A 141 0.65 1.24 2.84
C VAL A 141 2.08 1.73 2.83
N GLN A 142 2.60 2.02 1.64
CA GLN A 142 3.89 2.69 1.47
C GLN A 142 3.76 3.77 0.41
N ARG A 143 4.29 4.95 0.68
CA ARG A 143 4.46 5.96 -0.36
C ARG A 143 5.86 5.83 -0.95
N TRP A 144 5.93 5.65 -2.26
CA TRP A 144 7.17 5.52 -3.00
C TRP A 144 7.41 6.78 -3.83
N VAL A 145 8.62 7.29 -3.79
CA VAL A 145 9.11 8.39 -4.64
C VAL A 145 9.97 7.78 -5.73
N HIS A 146 9.63 8.08 -6.99
CA HIS A 146 10.35 7.61 -8.16
C HIS A 146 11.28 8.69 -8.71
N ASP A 147 12.52 8.29 -9.01
CA ASP A 147 13.42 8.98 -9.92
C ASP A 147 13.13 8.51 -11.36
N LEU A 148 12.09 9.10 -11.95
CA LEU A 148 11.67 8.77 -13.31
C LEU A 148 12.67 9.23 -14.37
N GLU A 149 13.51 10.23 -14.08
CA GLU A 149 14.56 10.65 -14.99
C GLU A 149 15.64 9.58 -15.08
N HIS A 150 16.11 9.10 -13.93
CA HIS A 150 17.05 7.99 -13.87
C HIS A 150 16.48 6.74 -14.56
N PHE A 151 15.26 6.34 -14.21
CA PHE A 151 14.63 5.15 -14.79
C PHE A 151 14.48 5.24 -16.32
N ARG A 152 13.99 6.38 -16.84
CA ARG A 152 13.76 6.57 -18.28
C ARG A 152 15.04 6.82 -19.07
N GLY A 153 16.14 7.14 -18.39
CA GLY A 153 17.46 7.28 -19.00
C GLY A 153 18.08 5.95 -19.45
N HIS A 154 17.63 4.83 -18.87
CA HIS A 154 18.09 3.49 -19.23
C HIS A 154 17.55 3.02 -20.59
N PRO A 155 18.28 2.16 -21.33
CA PRO A 155 17.73 1.47 -22.49
C PRO A 155 16.48 0.65 -22.13
N GLN A 156 15.58 0.44 -23.10
CA GLN A 156 14.32 -0.29 -22.86
C GLN A 156 14.55 -1.69 -22.27
N ALA A 157 15.57 -2.42 -22.73
CA ALA A 157 15.89 -3.74 -22.20
C ALA A 157 16.25 -3.71 -20.71
N GLU A 158 16.97 -2.68 -20.25
CA GLU A 158 17.33 -2.53 -18.84
C GLU A 158 16.11 -2.12 -17.98
N GLN A 159 15.21 -1.28 -18.52
CA GLN A 159 13.93 -1.01 -17.86
C GLN A 159 13.09 -2.28 -17.73
N ASP A 160 13.03 -3.10 -18.79
CA ASP A 160 12.32 -4.38 -18.79
C ASP A 160 12.97 -5.38 -17.82
N ASP A 161 14.31 -5.40 -17.69
CA ASP A 161 15.03 -6.23 -16.73
C ASP A 161 14.79 -5.83 -15.27
N ILE A 162 14.66 -4.52 -14.99
CA ILE A 162 14.34 -4.01 -13.64
C ILE A 162 12.95 -4.50 -13.21
N ILE A 163 11.97 -4.43 -14.11
CA ILE A 163 10.59 -4.84 -13.81
C ILE A 163 10.42 -6.36 -13.92
N GLY A 164 11.03 -6.97 -14.93
CA GLY A 164 10.88 -8.37 -15.37
C GLY A 164 9.70 -8.63 -16.30
N ARG A 165 9.13 -7.57 -16.89
CA ARG A 165 8.11 -7.65 -17.95
C ARG A 165 8.46 -6.70 -19.08
N ARG A 166 8.04 -7.00 -20.30
CA ARG A 166 8.17 -6.10 -21.44
C ARG A 166 7.16 -4.98 -21.35
N ARG A 167 7.58 -3.71 -21.47
CA ARG A 167 6.64 -2.57 -21.44
C ARG A 167 5.62 -2.57 -22.58
N ALA A 168 6.00 -3.12 -23.74
CA ALA A 168 5.25 -3.03 -24.99
C ALA A 168 3.96 -3.87 -24.98
N ASP A 169 4.04 -5.08 -24.42
CA ASP A 169 2.96 -6.09 -24.41
C ASP A 169 2.62 -6.60 -23.01
N ASN A 170 3.35 -6.13 -21.99
CA ASN A 170 3.22 -6.56 -20.60
C ASN A 170 3.49 -8.06 -20.40
N GLU A 171 4.25 -8.71 -21.28
CA GLU A 171 4.60 -10.12 -21.10
C GLU A 171 5.80 -10.27 -20.15
N GLU A 172 5.69 -11.21 -19.21
CA GLU A 172 6.83 -11.67 -18.41
C GLU A 172 7.78 -12.52 -19.27
N PHE A 173 9.07 -12.48 -18.95
CA PHE A 173 10.09 -13.21 -19.71
C PHE A 173 11.10 -13.90 -18.78
N ASP A 174 11.48 -15.13 -19.14
CA ASP A 174 12.25 -16.03 -18.28
C ASP A 174 13.66 -15.51 -17.98
N GLU A 175 14.27 -14.82 -18.95
CA GLU A 175 15.63 -14.29 -18.89
C GLU A 175 15.79 -13.11 -17.92
N ALA A 176 14.70 -12.57 -17.37
CA ALA A 176 14.76 -11.45 -16.45
C ALA A 176 15.74 -11.74 -15.29
N PRO A 177 16.57 -10.78 -14.85
CA PRO A 177 17.51 -11.00 -13.75
C PRO A 177 16.82 -11.43 -12.46
N ALA A 178 17.54 -12.13 -11.57
CA ALA A 178 17.00 -12.55 -10.28
C ALA A 178 16.56 -11.36 -9.38
N SER A 179 17.07 -10.15 -9.65
CA SER A 179 16.69 -8.90 -8.99
C SER A 179 15.43 -8.24 -9.58
N ALA A 180 14.90 -8.73 -10.69
CA ALA A 180 13.71 -8.18 -11.34
C ALA A 180 12.51 -8.17 -10.38
N HIS A 181 11.74 -7.08 -10.39
CA HIS A 181 10.65 -6.86 -9.44
C HIS A 181 9.65 -8.02 -9.40
N VAL A 182 9.22 -8.54 -10.57
CA VAL A 182 8.32 -9.70 -10.63
C VAL A 182 8.88 -10.92 -9.90
N LYS A 183 10.19 -11.21 -10.01
CA LYS A 183 10.81 -12.35 -9.31
C LYS A 183 10.93 -12.12 -7.81
N ARG A 184 11.13 -10.87 -7.38
CA ARG A 184 11.19 -10.51 -5.96
C ARG A 184 9.82 -10.47 -5.29
N ALA A 185 8.77 -10.16 -6.06
CA ALA A 185 7.41 -9.97 -5.56
C ALA A 185 6.42 -11.09 -5.93
N ALA A 186 6.86 -12.13 -6.66
CA ALA A 186 6.07 -13.30 -7.05
C ALA A 186 5.41 -13.97 -5.83
N GLN A 187 4.09 -13.80 -5.69
CA GLN A 187 3.35 -14.13 -4.47
C GLN A 187 3.21 -15.66 -4.30
N GLU A 188 3.05 -16.37 -5.40
CA GLU A 188 2.96 -17.83 -5.54
C GLU A 188 4.26 -18.55 -5.17
N SER A 189 5.39 -17.85 -5.15
CA SER A 189 6.71 -18.44 -4.86
C SER A 189 7.04 -18.52 -3.36
N PHE A 190 6.10 -18.13 -2.48
CA PHE A 190 6.23 -18.24 -1.04
C PHE A 190 5.50 -19.46 -0.51
N GLU A 191 5.95 -20.02 0.62
CA GLU A 191 5.27 -21.09 1.34
C GLU A 191 4.93 -20.63 2.78
N PRO A 192 3.65 -20.45 3.14
CA PRO A 192 2.50 -20.42 2.23
C PRO A 192 2.54 -19.21 1.29
N GLU A 193 1.80 -19.29 0.18
CA GLU A 193 1.71 -18.24 -0.83
C GLU A 193 1.35 -16.89 -0.21
N ALA A 194 1.93 -15.82 -0.74
CA ALA A 194 1.84 -14.48 -0.21
C ALA A 194 0.79 -13.60 -0.93
N PHE A 195 -0.28 -14.22 -1.45
CA PHE A 195 -1.30 -13.50 -2.22
C PHE A 195 -1.96 -12.37 -1.41
N MET A 196 -1.93 -11.16 -1.97
CA MET A 196 -2.50 -9.92 -1.48
C MET A 196 -3.23 -9.18 -2.61
N LEU A 197 -4.28 -8.46 -2.26
CA LEU A 197 -5.02 -7.65 -3.21
C LEU A 197 -4.46 -6.24 -3.24
N ARG A 198 -3.74 -5.89 -4.31
CA ARG A 198 -3.19 -4.54 -4.45
C ARG A 198 -4.22 -3.56 -5.01
N ARG A 199 -4.23 -2.36 -4.44
CA ARG A 199 -5.03 -1.20 -4.86
C ARG A 199 -4.16 0.05 -4.94
N SER A 200 -2.90 -0.16 -5.29
CA SER A 200 -1.90 0.89 -5.48
C SER A 200 -2.32 1.84 -6.59
N MET A 201 -1.95 3.10 -6.45
CA MET A 201 -2.20 4.10 -7.48
C MET A 201 -1.06 5.14 -7.52
N PRO A 202 -0.73 5.66 -8.72
CA PRO A 202 0.16 6.79 -8.87
C PRO A 202 -0.24 8.02 -8.06
N TRP A 203 0.76 8.78 -7.64
CA TRP A 203 0.61 10.12 -7.07
C TRP A 203 1.65 11.07 -7.65
N ALA A 204 1.33 12.36 -7.68
CA ALA A 204 2.25 13.39 -8.10
C ALA A 204 1.98 14.70 -7.35
N GLY A 205 3.00 15.19 -6.65
CA GLY A 205 3.05 16.52 -6.11
C GLY A 205 3.83 17.48 -7.02
N ALA A 206 4.11 18.68 -6.51
CA ALA A 206 4.87 19.68 -7.25
C ALA A 206 6.34 19.27 -7.49
N GLN A 207 6.93 18.52 -6.55
CA GLN A 207 8.35 18.17 -6.57
C GLN A 207 8.57 16.65 -6.69
N GLU A 208 7.81 15.87 -5.94
CA GLU A 208 7.93 14.41 -5.90
C GLU A 208 6.73 13.74 -6.55
N ARG A 209 6.93 12.51 -7.01
CA ARG A 209 5.91 11.68 -7.65
C ARG A 209 6.29 10.21 -7.51
N GLY A 210 5.32 9.33 -7.62
CA GLY A 210 5.58 7.90 -7.67
C GLY A 210 4.30 7.11 -7.45
N LEU A 211 4.37 6.09 -6.60
CA LEU A 211 3.28 5.17 -6.33
C LEU A 211 2.92 5.17 -4.84
N VAL A 212 1.64 5.26 -4.52
CA VAL A 212 1.15 4.85 -3.19
C VAL A 212 0.82 3.38 -3.30
N PHE A 213 1.71 2.54 -2.79
CA PHE A 213 1.48 1.11 -2.68
C PHE A 213 0.43 0.85 -1.60
N VAL A 214 -0.62 0.11 -1.95
CA VAL A 214 -1.67 -0.31 -1.01
C VAL A 214 -1.94 -1.78 -1.24
N ALA A 215 -1.73 -2.61 -0.22
CA ALA A 215 -2.04 -4.03 -0.26
C ALA A 215 -2.98 -4.43 0.87
N PHE A 216 -4.06 -5.09 0.50
CA PHE A 216 -5.01 -5.71 1.42
C PHE A 216 -4.72 -7.20 1.55
N GLY A 217 -4.77 -7.73 2.78
CA GLY A 217 -4.45 -9.12 3.07
C GLY A 217 -5.22 -9.66 4.28
N ALA A 218 -5.43 -10.97 4.29
CA ALA A 218 -5.99 -11.68 5.45
C ALA A 218 -5.02 -11.73 6.65
N ASP A 219 -3.73 -11.44 6.44
CA ASP A 219 -2.70 -11.31 7.46
C ASP A 219 -1.58 -10.36 7.00
N LEU A 220 -0.80 -9.82 7.94
CA LEU A 220 0.35 -8.94 7.64
C LEU A 220 1.60 -9.72 7.20
N ASP A 221 1.69 -11.02 7.50
CA ASP A 221 2.90 -11.81 7.25
C ASP A 221 3.18 -11.93 5.74
N ARG A 222 2.14 -12.03 4.91
CA ARG A 222 2.26 -12.07 3.43
C ARG A 222 3.04 -10.88 2.90
N TYR A 223 2.61 -9.68 3.31
CA TYR A 223 3.25 -8.44 2.93
C TYR A 223 4.71 -8.39 3.42
N GLU A 224 4.93 -8.74 4.69
CA GLU A 224 6.27 -8.69 5.28
C GLU A 224 7.24 -9.68 4.62
N ARG A 225 6.80 -10.89 4.23
CA ARG A 225 7.63 -11.84 3.49
C ARG A 225 8.08 -11.26 2.14
N VAL A 226 7.14 -10.74 1.36
CA VAL A 226 7.44 -10.09 0.07
C VAL A 226 8.41 -8.93 0.27
N LEU A 227 8.14 -8.04 1.22
CA LEU A 227 8.99 -6.88 1.47
C LEU A 227 10.41 -7.29 1.93
N ARG A 228 10.54 -8.33 2.76
CA ARG A 228 11.85 -8.85 3.21
C ARG A 228 12.65 -9.44 2.04
N ARG A 229 11.99 -10.17 1.14
CA ARG A 229 12.63 -10.64 -0.10
C ARG A 229 13.04 -9.48 -0.99
N MET A 230 12.19 -8.48 -1.19
CA MET A 230 12.54 -7.28 -1.95
C MET A 230 13.76 -6.55 -1.36
N ALA A 231 13.87 -6.50 -0.03
CA ALA A 231 15.01 -5.92 0.66
C ALA A 231 16.27 -6.81 0.67
N GLY A 232 16.27 -7.96 -0.03
CA GLY A 232 17.41 -8.88 -0.08
C GLY A 232 17.74 -9.55 1.26
N LEU A 233 16.78 -9.60 2.20
CA LEU A 233 17.00 -10.19 3.52
C LEU A 233 16.91 -11.72 3.54
N GLU A 234 16.53 -12.33 2.43
CA GLU A 234 16.44 -13.79 2.27
C GLU A 234 17.72 -14.38 1.65
N ASP A 235 18.24 -13.73 0.61
CA ASP A 235 19.29 -14.26 -0.27
C ASP A 235 20.39 -13.25 -0.64
N GLY A 236 20.32 -12.02 -0.11
CA GLY A 236 21.24 -10.93 -0.43
C GLY A 236 20.97 -10.22 -1.75
N ILE A 237 19.91 -10.57 -2.47
CA ILE A 237 19.54 -9.96 -3.75
C ILE A 237 18.45 -8.90 -3.50
N THR A 238 18.83 -7.63 -3.56
CA THR A 238 17.88 -6.52 -3.48
C THR A 238 17.10 -6.37 -4.79
N ASP A 239 15.82 -6.04 -4.66
CA ASP A 239 14.94 -5.71 -5.78
C ASP A 239 15.48 -4.51 -6.57
N ALA A 240 15.58 -4.67 -7.88
CA ALA A 240 16.05 -3.65 -8.79
C ALA A 240 15.16 -2.41 -8.78
N LEU A 241 13.91 -2.49 -8.32
CA LEU A 241 13.02 -1.35 -8.12
C LEU A 241 13.63 -0.31 -7.17
N PHE A 242 14.43 -0.73 -6.18
CA PHE A 242 15.11 0.20 -5.26
C PHE A 242 16.19 1.07 -5.94
N THR A 243 16.58 0.76 -7.18
CA THR A 243 17.60 1.54 -7.91
C THR A 243 17.06 2.89 -8.39
N PHE A 244 15.76 2.99 -8.62
CA PHE A 244 15.11 4.23 -9.10
C PHE A 244 13.96 4.70 -8.20
N SER A 245 13.56 3.90 -7.21
CA SER A 245 12.42 4.21 -6.35
C SER A 245 12.74 3.96 -4.88
N ARG A 246 12.24 4.81 -3.99
CA ARG A 246 12.46 4.66 -2.54
C ARG A 246 11.14 4.84 -1.77
N PRO A 247 10.89 4.02 -0.74
CA PRO A 247 9.78 4.25 0.18
C PRO A 247 10.12 5.41 1.14
N ILE A 248 9.10 6.19 1.52
CA ILE A 248 9.19 7.29 2.48
C ILE A 248 8.19 7.16 3.62
#